data_AF-A0AAV9ZKQ7-F1
#
_entry.id   AF-A0AAV9ZKQ7-F1
#
_cell.length_a   1.000
_cell.length_b   1.000
_cell.length_c   1.000
_cell.angle_alpha   90.00
_cell.angle_beta   90.00
_cell.angle_gamma   90.00
#
_symmetry.space_group_name_H-M   'P 1'
#
loop_
_entity.id
_entity.type
_entity.pdbx_description
1 polymer ?
#
loop_
_entity_poly.entity_id
_entity_poly.type
_entity_poly.pdbx_seq_one_letter_code
_entity_poly.pdbx_strand_id
1 'polypeptide(L)'
;LSINANTVSAAAGCLLDLLEHIQRRAVDPDVEFTSRSDVIACEDNISLASFFHPFRLYRVGLRDSHQTHGAGPERAAMREACTVLTSSHHFWQQAAGSRMYHPVLTPLDEAIPERINTFRAHGAFLALHIFLLQQAPLPISIWLILALINGRDGMEIPANFLLHLDPDAYDLMYMWYDFHRDTPVPQAMDANHPLRKWILKHMPGMQPNLIRNGRSPAEHKAWIVSAFAVILLGHPSPWNHPEFLALQDGFNITIGRMRLAQTIRNLGALPFLVALYDRRVKTISDVGDHLRFDTVTRARADFTMPYFVKLFELRLHHYLEGHGHPPQLRDVEVTEDDFIADCDDPILRANLVLRSGSDSDLLPINDQWKISFKFQGRNVGDSNVGTPLGFHTCFLSIDVILDRHLKEILLERPSTDVRCASKFDAWVHSQFLNREHNTS
;
A
#
# COMPACT_ATOMS: atom_id res chain seq x y z
N LEU A 1 -13.26 -20.76 -0.02
CA LEU A 1 -13.07 -19.50 0.72
C LEU A 1 -14.19 -18.54 0.34
N SER A 2 -15.04 -18.22 1.31
CA SER A 2 -16.07 -17.20 1.20
C SER A 2 -16.05 -16.31 2.44
N ILE A 3 -15.99 -14.99 2.24
CA ILE A 3 -16.12 -13.97 3.30
C ILE A 3 -17.24 -13.01 2.91
N ASN A 4 -18.24 -12.89 3.78
CA ASN A 4 -19.38 -11.98 3.63
C ASN A 4 -19.44 -11.06 4.84
N ALA A 5 -19.22 -9.77 4.66
CA ALA A 5 -19.13 -8.80 5.75
C ALA A 5 -19.85 -7.50 5.42
N ASN A 6 -20.18 -6.73 6.46
CA ASN A 6 -20.89 -5.46 6.30
C ASN A 6 -20.02 -4.37 5.65
N THR A 7 -18.70 -4.41 5.87
CA THR A 7 -17.74 -3.42 5.39
C THR A 7 -16.46 -4.07 4.87
N VAL A 8 -15.64 -3.32 4.12
CA VAL A 8 -14.33 -3.77 3.65
C VAL A 8 -13.40 -4.05 4.84
N SER A 9 -13.41 -3.18 5.86
CA SER A 9 -12.60 -3.33 7.07
C SER A 9 -12.98 -4.58 7.88
N ALA A 10 -14.28 -4.90 7.96
CA ALA A 10 -14.76 -6.14 8.57
C ALA A 10 -14.26 -7.38 7.81
N ALA A 11 -14.34 -7.36 6.46
CA ALA A 11 -13.82 -8.44 5.63
C ALA A 11 -12.30 -8.61 5.76
N ALA A 12 -11.56 -7.49 5.82
CA ALA A 12 -10.12 -7.45 6.04
C ALA A 12 -9.72 -8.02 7.40
N GLY A 13 -10.43 -7.63 8.47
CA GLY A 13 -10.26 -8.19 9.80
C GLY A 13 -10.53 -9.70 9.84
N CYS A 14 -11.66 -10.12 9.25
CA CYS A 14 -12.02 -11.53 9.15
C CYS A 14 -10.97 -12.36 8.42
N LEU A 15 -10.39 -11.83 7.34
CA LEU A 15 -9.30 -12.47 6.59
C LEU A 15 -8.09 -12.74 7.50
N LEU A 16 -7.65 -11.77 8.30
CA LEU A 16 -6.52 -11.93 9.21
C LEU A 16 -6.84 -12.93 10.32
N ASP A 17 -8.03 -12.83 10.94
CA ASP A 17 -8.47 -13.74 11.99
C ASP A 17 -8.56 -15.19 11.46
N LEU A 18 -9.01 -15.38 10.21
CA LEU A 18 -9.10 -16.68 9.56
C LEU A 18 -7.72 -17.28 9.28
N LEU A 19 -6.75 -16.48 8.83
CA LEU A 19 -5.37 -16.93 8.65
C LEU A 19 -4.76 -17.35 9.98
N GLU A 20 -5.05 -16.62 11.06
CA GLU A 20 -4.60 -16.99 12.40
C GLU A 20 -5.25 -18.28 12.90
N HIS A 21 -6.56 -18.43 12.70
CA HIS A 21 -7.26 -19.67 13.02
C HIS A 21 -6.66 -20.88 12.29
N ILE A 22 -6.32 -20.75 11.00
CA ILE A 22 -5.62 -21.81 10.25
C ILE A 22 -4.30 -22.18 10.92
N GLN A 23 -3.52 -21.21 11.42
CA GLN A 23 -2.27 -21.49 12.12
C GLN A 23 -2.50 -22.18 13.47
N ARG A 24 -3.49 -21.71 14.25
CA ARG A 24 -3.84 -22.32 15.54
C ARG A 24 -4.33 -23.75 15.36
N ARG A 25 -5.19 -23.99 14.36
CA ARG A 25 -5.78 -25.30 14.07
C ARG A 25 -4.75 -26.36 13.65
N ALA A 26 -3.63 -25.93 13.07
CA ALA A 26 -2.52 -26.83 12.77
C ALA A 26 -1.84 -27.38 14.04
N VAL A 27 -1.95 -26.67 15.17
CA VAL A 27 -1.43 -27.07 16.48
C VAL A 27 -2.51 -27.72 17.35
N ASP A 28 -3.72 -27.15 17.34
CA ASP A 28 -4.88 -27.59 18.09
C ASP A 28 -6.09 -27.76 17.16
N PRO A 29 -6.35 -28.99 16.64
CA PRO A 29 -7.42 -29.24 15.68
C PRO A 29 -8.83 -28.91 16.16
N ASP A 30 -9.04 -28.83 17.48
CA ASP A 30 -10.34 -28.61 18.12
C ASP A 30 -10.63 -27.12 18.37
N VAL A 31 -9.69 -26.22 18.05
CA VAL A 31 -9.90 -24.78 18.19
C VAL A 31 -11.08 -24.33 17.31
N GLU A 32 -12.05 -23.62 17.90
CA GLU A 32 -13.17 -23.05 17.15
C GLU A 32 -12.82 -21.69 16.53
N PHE A 33 -13.40 -21.38 15.37
CA PHE A 33 -13.30 -20.05 14.78
C PHE A 33 -14.39 -19.14 15.32
N THR A 34 -14.00 -18.01 15.89
CA THR A 34 -14.93 -16.97 16.32
C THR A 34 -14.87 -15.81 15.35
N SER A 35 -15.93 -15.64 14.55
CA SER A 35 -16.05 -14.53 13.63
C SER A 35 -16.39 -13.21 14.35
N ARG A 36 -15.99 -12.08 13.77
CA ARG A 36 -16.39 -10.74 14.23
C ARG A 36 -17.89 -10.50 14.05
N SER A 37 -18.46 -9.61 14.86
CA SER A 37 -19.90 -9.31 14.86
C SER A 37 -20.40 -8.60 13.59
N ASP A 38 -19.50 -7.96 12.85
CA ASP A 38 -19.75 -7.26 11.59
C ASP A 38 -19.52 -8.15 10.35
N VAL A 39 -19.20 -9.44 10.56
CA VAL A 39 -19.10 -10.46 9.53
C VAL A 39 -20.40 -11.26 9.51
N ILE A 40 -21.06 -11.29 8.36
CA ILE A 40 -22.35 -11.97 8.17
C ILE A 40 -22.13 -13.48 8.05
N ALA A 41 -21.12 -13.91 7.31
CA ALA A 41 -20.77 -15.32 7.13
C ALA A 41 -19.30 -15.47 6.69
N CYS A 42 -18.63 -16.48 7.22
CA CYS A 42 -17.28 -16.87 6.83
C CYS A 42 -17.17 -18.39 6.77
N GLU A 43 -16.47 -18.91 5.75
CA GLU A 43 -16.11 -20.32 5.67
C GLU A 43 -14.81 -20.55 6.47
N ASP A 44 -14.92 -21.21 7.63
CA ASP A 44 -13.84 -21.39 8.60
C ASP A 44 -13.08 -22.71 8.43
N ASN A 45 -13.75 -23.76 7.94
CA ASN A 45 -13.15 -25.07 7.66
C ASN A 45 -12.36 -25.08 6.34
N ILE A 46 -11.37 -24.20 6.23
CA ILE A 46 -10.51 -24.07 5.05
C ILE A 46 -9.05 -24.30 5.38
N SER A 47 -8.24 -24.51 4.34
CA SER A 47 -6.78 -24.54 4.44
C SER A 47 -6.18 -23.32 3.76
N LEU A 48 -4.89 -23.06 3.99
CA LEU A 48 -4.15 -22.02 3.28
C LEU A 48 -4.23 -22.21 1.74
N ALA A 49 -4.34 -23.45 1.26
CA ALA A 49 -4.46 -23.74 -0.16
C ALA A 49 -5.73 -23.13 -0.79
N SER A 50 -6.80 -22.95 0.00
CA SER A 50 -8.06 -22.37 -0.45
C SER A 50 -7.92 -20.92 -0.94
N PHE A 51 -6.89 -20.20 -0.51
CA PHE A 51 -6.60 -18.84 -0.97
C PHE A 51 -6.01 -18.78 -2.39
N PHE A 52 -5.49 -19.90 -2.91
CA PHE A 52 -5.00 -19.96 -4.29
C PHE A 52 -6.05 -20.41 -5.30
N HIS A 53 -7.22 -20.84 -4.83
CA HIS A 53 -8.29 -21.30 -5.70
C HIS A 53 -8.86 -20.13 -6.50
N PRO A 54 -9.06 -20.22 -7.83
CA PRO A 54 -9.50 -19.08 -8.65
C PRO A 54 -10.89 -18.56 -8.28
N PHE A 55 -11.72 -19.41 -7.67
CA PHE A 55 -13.05 -19.05 -7.19
C PHE A 55 -12.98 -18.77 -5.69
N ARG A 56 -12.76 -17.49 -5.35
CA ARG A 56 -12.91 -16.94 -4.00
C ARG A 56 -14.06 -15.95 -4.01
N LEU A 57 -14.84 -15.94 -2.94
CA LEU A 57 -16.04 -15.14 -2.88
C LEU A 57 -15.95 -14.12 -1.75
N TYR A 58 -15.69 -12.88 -2.10
CA TYR A 58 -15.78 -11.75 -1.18
C TYR A 58 -17.07 -11.00 -1.47
N ARG A 59 -17.84 -10.77 -0.42
CA ARG A 59 -19.07 -9.97 -0.44
C ARG A 59 -18.98 -8.89 0.63
N VAL A 60 -19.23 -7.65 0.22
CA VAL A 60 -19.20 -6.50 1.12
C VAL A 60 -20.47 -5.68 0.94
N GLY A 61 -21.09 -5.33 2.06
CA GLY A 61 -22.30 -4.50 2.13
C GLY A 61 -23.37 -5.14 3.01
N LEU A 62 -24.32 -4.32 3.47
CA LEU A 62 -25.43 -4.79 4.30
C LEU A 62 -26.32 -5.75 3.51
N ARG A 63 -26.92 -6.72 4.21
CA ARG A 63 -27.75 -7.77 3.60
C ARG A 63 -28.95 -7.22 2.83
N ASP A 64 -29.47 -6.08 3.25
CA ASP A 64 -30.65 -5.41 2.66
C ASP A 64 -30.26 -4.26 1.71
N SER A 65 -28.96 -3.97 1.54
CA SER A 65 -28.44 -2.98 0.60
C SER A 65 -27.79 -3.66 -0.61
N HIS A 66 -27.39 -2.87 -1.61
CA HIS A 66 -26.62 -3.37 -2.75
C HIS A 66 -25.28 -3.99 -2.28
N GLN A 67 -25.24 -5.31 -2.16
CA GLN A 67 -24.00 -6.04 -1.86
C GLN A 67 -23.11 -6.09 -3.10
N THR A 68 -21.87 -5.67 -2.95
CA THR A 68 -20.83 -5.82 -3.97
C THR A 68 -20.19 -7.19 -3.83
N HIS A 69 -19.84 -7.81 -4.96
CA HIS A 69 -19.22 -9.13 -4.97
C HIS A 69 -18.15 -9.26 -6.06
N GLY A 70 -17.17 -10.13 -5.83
CA GLY A 70 -16.14 -10.49 -6.81
C GLY A 70 -14.75 -10.01 -6.46
N ALA A 71 -13.91 -9.81 -7.49
CA ALA A 71 -12.49 -9.53 -7.32
C ALA A 71 -12.20 -8.13 -6.71
N GLY A 72 -13.08 -7.15 -6.89
CA GLY A 72 -12.91 -5.82 -6.30
C GLY A 72 -12.98 -5.83 -4.78
N PRO A 73 -14.08 -6.33 -4.19
CA PRO A 73 -14.18 -6.49 -2.74
C PRO A 73 -13.04 -7.32 -2.14
N GLU A 74 -12.57 -8.36 -2.85
CA GLU A 74 -11.38 -9.12 -2.45
C GLU A 74 -10.12 -8.24 -2.40
N ARG A 75 -9.82 -7.51 -3.48
CA ARG A 75 -8.65 -6.62 -3.53
C ARG A 75 -8.72 -5.53 -2.47
N ALA A 76 -9.89 -4.92 -2.29
CA ALA A 76 -10.13 -3.89 -1.28
C ALA A 76 -9.88 -4.47 0.13
N ALA A 77 -10.43 -5.64 0.45
CA ALA A 77 -10.22 -6.30 1.73
C ALA A 77 -8.74 -6.68 1.96
N MET A 78 -8.05 -7.17 0.92
CA MET A 78 -6.62 -7.52 1.01
C MET A 78 -5.72 -6.29 1.23
N ARG A 79 -6.08 -5.12 0.68
CA ARG A 79 -5.37 -3.86 0.92
C ARG A 79 -5.68 -3.29 2.29
N GLU A 80 -6.95 -3.25 2.64
CA GLU A 80 -7.40 -2.79 3.95
C GLU A 80 -6.85 -3.66 5.08
N ALA A 81 -6.59 -4.95 4.82
CA ALA A 81 -5.93 -5.83 5.78
C ALA A 81 -4.51 -5.37 6.13
N CYS A 82 -3.79 -4.68 5.24
CA CYS A 82 -2.52 -4.02 5.60
C CYS A 82 -2.75 -2.88 6.60
N THR A 83 -3.81 -2.06 6.42
CA THR A 83 -4.20 -1.02 7.37
C THR A 83 -4.53 -1.63 8.73
N VAL A 84 -5.46 -2.59 8.79
CA VAL A 84 -5.88 -3.27 10.03
C VAL A 84 -4.69 -3.90 10.77
N LEU A 85 -3.80 -4.55 10.02
CA LEU A 85 -2.59 -5.16 10.56
C LEU A 85 -1.66 -4.09 11.16
N THR A 86 -1.40 -2.98 10.46
CA THR A 86 -0.52 -1.90 10.96
C THR A 86 -1.12 -1.03 12.07
N SER A 87 -2.45 -0.99 12.19
CA SER A 87 -3.15 -0.38 13.33
C SER A 87 -3.00 -1.19 14.63
N SER A 88 -2.57 -2.45 14.55
CA SER A 88 -2.34 -3.30 15.71
C SER A 88 -0.98 -3.00 16.35
N HIS A 89 -0.91 -1.91 17.12
CA HIS A 89 0.33 -1.36 17.69
C HIS A 89 1.13 -2.32 18.61
N HIS A 90 0.50 -3.40 19.09
CA HIS A 90 1.18 -4.46 19.85
C HIS A 90 2.03 -5.40 18.97
N PHE A 91 1.83 -5.36 17.66
CA PHE A 91 2.51 -6.23 16.68
C PHE A 91 3.26 -5.43 15.62
N TRP A 92 2.86 -4.18 15.37
CA TRP A 92 3.38 -3.36 14.27
C TRP A 92 3.63 -1.94 14.74
N GLN A 93 4.73 -1.36 14.26
CA GLN A 93 5.04 0.04 14.47
C GLN A 93 5.66 0.63 13.21
N GLN A 94 5.55 1.95 13.08
CA GLN A 94 6.22 2.70 12.04
C GLN A 94 7.73 2.73 12.33
N ALA A 95 8.55 2.52 11.29
CA ALA A 95 10.01 2.57 11.42
C ALA A 95 10.50 3.97 11.79
N ALA A 96 11.60 4.05 12.52
CA ALA A 96 12.23 5.32 12.81
C ALA A 96 12.71 5.96 11.50
N GLY A 97 12.17 7.14 11.18
CA GLY A 97 12.49 7.85 9.94
C GLY A 97 12.08 7.09 8.70
N SER A 98 10.96 6.39 8.71
CA SER A 98 10.34 5.86 7.50
C SER A 98 8.84 5.97 7.65
N ARG A 99 8.12 6.10 6.53
CA ARG A 99 6.66 5.98 6.54
C ARG A 99 6.18 4.54 6.64
N MET A 100 7.09 3.57 6.51
CA MET A 100 6.76 2.14 6.46
C MET A 100 6.72 1.49 7.84
N TYR A 101 6.07 0.33 7.92
CA TYR A 101 5.86 -0.42 9.15
C TYR A 101 6.69 -1.70 9.21
N HIS A 102 7.13 -2.06 10.40
CA HIS A 102 7.85 -3.30 10.70
C HIS A 102 7.28 -3.94 11.98
N PRO A 103 7.57 -5.23 12.25
CA PRO A 103 7.04 -5.91 13.42
C PRO A 103 7.65 -5.36 14.73
N VAL A 104 6.83 -5.35 15.78
CA VAL A 104 7.26 -5.13 17.17
C VAL A 104 7.54 -6.49 17.79
N LEU A 105 8.82 -6.82 17.92
CA LEU A 105 9.27 -8.05 18.57
C LEU A 105 9.29 -7.86 20.08
N THR A 106 8.86 -8.87 20.83
CA THR A 106 8.98 -8.84 22.30
C THR A 106 10.43 -8.81 22.75
N PRO A 107 10.74 -8.28 23.96
CA PRO A 107 12.09 -8.36 24.51
C PRO A 107 12.42 -9.74 25.11
N LEU A 108 11.49 -10.69 25.03
CA LEU A 108 11.61 -12.01 25.64
C LEU A 108 12.19 -12.98 24.62
N ASP A 109 13.21 -13.73 25.04
CA ASP A 109 13.78 -14.80 24.22
C ASP A 109 12.83 -16.01 24.11
N GLU A 110 11.86 -16.12 25.01
CA GLU A 110 10.87 -17.20 25.06
C GLU A 110 9.68 -16.94 24.13
N ALA A 111 9.26 -18.00 23.43
CA ALA A 111 8.13 -17.93 22.52
C ALA A 111 6.79 -17.85 23.28
N ILE A 112 6.01 -16.81 22.99
CA ILE A 112 4.62 -16.68 23.46
C ILE A 112 3.70 -17.32 22.40
N PRO A 113 3.07 -18.48 22.65
CA PRO A 113 2.38 -19.26 21.61
C PRO A 113 1.35 -18.48 20.79
N GLU A 114 0.56 -17.62 21.43
CA GLU A 114 -0.45 -16.80 20.76
C GLU A 114 0.21 -15.86 19.75
N ARG A 115 1.27 -15.13 20.17
CA ARG A 115 2.00 -14.20 19.30
C ARG A 115 2.69 -14.93 18.14
N ILE A 116 3.22 -16.13 18.38
CA ILE A 116 3.81 -16.97 17.33
C ILE A 116 2.78 -17.28 16.24
N ASN A 117 1.56 -17.68 16.63
CA ASN A 117 0.50 -17.96 15.68
C ASN A 117 0.07 -16.70 14.91
N THR A 118 -0.07 -15.56 15.61
CA THR A 118 -0.38 -14.27 14.98
C THR A 118 0.70 -13.84 13.98
N PHE A 119 1.99 -13.90 14.33
CA PHE A 119 3.07 -13.55 13.40
C PHE A 119 3.15 -14.49 12.21
N ARG A 120 2.95 -15.80 12.42
CA ARG A 120 2.87 -16.76 11.32
C ARG A 120 1.70 -16.44 10.38
N ALA A 121 0.55 -16.06 10.91
CA ALA A 121 -0.60 -15.62 10.12
C ALA A 121 -0.32 -14.34 9.33
N HIS A 122 0.30 -13.34 9.97
CA HIS A 122 0.73 -12.12 9.28
C HIS A 122 1.72 -12.42 8.15
N GLY A 123 2.66 -13.33 8.35
CA GLY A 123 3.61 -13.74 7.32
C GLY A 123 2.89 -14.35 6.12
N ALA A 124 1.95 -15.26 6.38
CA ALA A 124 1.13 -15.88 5.36
C ALA A 124 0.29 -14.83 4.60
N PHE A 125 -0.29 -13.85 5.31
CA PHE A 125 -1.00 -12.74 4.69
C PHE A 125 -0.09 -11.94 3.73
N LEU A 126 1.10 -11.53 4.17
CA LEU A 126 2.03 -10.77 3.32
C LEU A 126 2.39 -11.54 2.04
N ALA A 127 2.62 -12.85 2.18
CA ALA A 127 2.92 -13.73 1.06
C ALA A 127 1.73 -13.86 0.09
N LEU A 128 0.52 -14.04 0.61
CA LEU A 128 -0.72 -14.06 -0.18
C LEU A 128 -0.97 -12.73 -0.87
N HIS A 129 -0.72 -11.60 -0.20
CA HIS A 129 -0.88 -10.26 -0.76
C HIS A 129 0.03 -10.08 -1.98
N ILE A 130 1.33 -10.37 -1.83
CA ILE A 130 2.29 -10.28 -2.93
C ILE A 130 1.90 -11.22 -4.08
N PHE A 131 1.53 -12.45 -3.77
CA PHE A 131 1.21 -13.45 -4.80
C PHE A 131 -0.08 -13.14 -5.56
N LEU A 132 -1.17 -12.83 -4.84
CA LEU A 132 -2.50 -12.66 -5.43
C LEU A 132 -2.67 -11.28 -6.08
N LEU A 133 -2.13 -10.23 -5.47
CA LEU A 133 -2.27 -8.86 -5.99
C LEU A 133 -1.12 -8.46 -6.92
N GLN A 134 0.01 -9.16 -6.89
CA GLN A 134 1.22 -8.80 -7.64
C GLN A 134 1.64 -7.34 -7.35
N GLN A 135 1.44 -6.92 -6.11
CA GLN A 135 1.70 -5.58 -5.59
C GLN A 135 2.38 -5.66 -4.23
N ALA A 136 3.07 -4.57 -3.86
CA ALA A 136 3.67 -4.44 -2.55
C ALA A 136 2.57 -4.28 -1.48
N PRO A 137 2.71 -4.95 -0.31
CA PRO A 137 1.77 -4.82 0.79
C PRO A 137 1.99 -3.50 1.55
N LEU A 138 1.71 -2.35 0.94
CA LEU A 138 1.89 -1.05 1.60
C LEU A 138 0.93 -0.88 2.80
N PRO A 139 1.35 -0.24 3.91
CA PRO A 139 2.64 0.44 4.11
C PRO A 139 3.74 -0.44 4.75
N ILE A 140 3.73 -1.76 4.54
CA ILE A 140 4.74 -2.67 5.12
C ILE A 140 6.11 -2.48 4.48
N SER A 141 7.14 -2.41 5.32
CA SER A 141 8.53 -2.16 4.95
C SER A 141 9.04 -3.16 3.90
N ILE A 142 9.58 -2.64 2.80
CA ILE A 142 10.29 -3.44 1.79
C ILE A 142 11.47 -4.20 2.42
N TRP A 143 12.13 -3.58 3.40
CA TRP A 143 13.28 -4.15 4.10
C TRP A 143 12.89 -5.34 4.96
N LEU A 144 11.68 -5.33 5.52
CA LEU A 144 11.12 -6.51 6.19
C LEU A 144 10.97 -7.66 5.20
N ILE A 145 10.37 -7.44 4.03
CA ILE A 145 10.18 -8.51 3.05
C ILE A 145 11.54 -9.07 2.59
N LEU A 146 12.53 -8.20 2.36
CA LEU A 146 13.90 -8.62 2.04
C LEU A 146 14.53 -9.46 3.15
N ALA A 147 14.34 -9.07 4.41
CA ALA A 147 14.77 -9.81 5.59
C ALA A 147 14.06 -11.17 5.73
N LEU A 148 12.77 -11.26 5.43
CA LEU A 148 12.04 -12.54 5.45
C LEU A 148 12.57 -13.50 4.37
N ILE A 149 13.02 -12.98 3.23
CA ILE A 149 13.54 -13.79 2.12
C ILE A 149 14.99 -14.23 2.34
N ASN A 150 15.88 -13.31 2.71
CA ASN A 150 17.33 -13.55 2.78
C ASN A 150 17.87 -13.65 4.21
N GLY A 151 17.04 -13.42 5.23
CA GLY A 151 17.50 -13.31 6.61
C GLY A 151 18.49 -12.18 6.76
N ARG A 152 19.54 -12.44 7.54
CA ARG A 152 20.61 -11.50 7.85
C ARG A 152 21.33 -10.96 6.61
N ASP A 153 21.56 -11.82 5.62
CA ASP A 153 22.31 -11.47 4.40
C ASP A 153 21.53 -10.48 3.52
N GLY A 154 20.22 -10.33 3.74
CA GLY A 154 19.40 -9.33 3.07
C GLY A 154 19.67 -7.89 3.51
N MET A 155 20.35 -7.68 4.64
CA MET A 155 20.57 -6.33 5.21
C MET A 155 21.81 -5.62 4.70
N GLU A 156 22.56 -6.23 3.79
CA GLU A 156 23.61 -5.56 3.03
C GLU A 156 22.98 -4.77 1.89
N ILE A 157 22.28 -3.70 2.25
CA ILE A 157 21.52 -2.86 1.32
C ILE A 157 22.47 -1.81 0.74
N PRO A 158 22.60 -1.69 -0.59
CA PRO A 158 23.41 -0.61 -1.16
C PRO A 158 22.73 0.75 -1.00
N ALA A 159 23.53 1.80 -0.76
CA ALA A 159 23.09 3.17 -0.49
C ALA A 159 22.06 3.71 -1.49
N ASN A 160 22.29 3.49 -2.78
CA ASN A 160 21.42 3.98 -3.85
C ASN A 160 20.02 3.35 -3.81
N PHE A 161 19.88 2.10 -3.34
CA PHE A 161 18.56 1.47 -3.20
C PHE A 161 17.81 2.05 -2.01
N LEU A 162 18.49 2.26 -0.89
CA LEU A 162 17.87 2.87 0.30
C LEU A 162 17.42 4.30 -0.01
N LEU A 163 18.28 5.12 -0.63
CA LEU A 163 17.95 6.49 -1.04
C LEU A 163 16.73 6.54 -1.98
N HIS A 164 16.64 5.59 -2.91
CA HIS A 164 15.56 5.58 -3.91
C HIS A 164 14.22 5.10 -3.34
N LEU A 165 14.23 4.08 -2.49
CA LEU A 165 13.02 3.41 -2.00
C LEU A 165 12.51 3.95 -0.66
N ASP A 166 13.41 4.47 0.17
CA ASP A 166 13.13 4.96 1.52
C ASP A 166 14.12 6.08 1.90
N PRO A 167 14.00 7.27 1.28
CA PRO A 167 14.93 8.38 1.48
C PRO A 167 14.99 8.85 2.93
N ASP A 168 13.88 8.80 3.66
CA ASP A 168 13.82 9.16 5.08
C ASP A 168 14.74 8.22 5.90
N ALA A 169 14.73 6.91 5.60
CA ALA A 169 15.58 5.95 6.27
C ALA A 169 17.05 6.10 5.83
N TYR A 170 17.28 6.48 4.57
CA TYR A 170 18.61 6.83 4.08
C TYR A 170 19.21 7.99 4.87
N ASP A 171 18.46 9.06 5.14
CA ASP A 171 18.92 10.22 5.89
C ASP A 171 19.33 9.89 7.34
N LEU A 172 18.75 8.84 7.91
CA LEU A 172 19.20 8.31 9.21
C LEU A 172 20.42 7.39 9.12
N MET A 173 20.65 6.79 7.96
CA MET A 173 21.63 5.73 7.75
C MET A 173 22.86 6.16 6.94
N TYR A 174 22.85 7.31 6.26
CA TYR A 174 23.90 7.70 5.31
C TYR A 174 25.30 7.63 5.94
N MET A 175 25.40 8.04 7.21
CA MET A 175 26.67 8.03 7.95
C MET A 175 27.29 6.64 8.12
N TRP A 176 26.48 5.59 8.09
CA TRP A 176 26.95 4.21 8.19
C TRP A 176 27.58 3.70 6.89
N TYR A 177 27.22 4.27 5.74
CA TYR A 177 27.88 3.96 4.47
C TYR A 177 29.29 4.56 4.39
N ASP A 178 29.47 5.75 4.96
CA ASP A 178 30.78 6.43 5.02
C ASP A 178 31.65 5.94 6.19
N PHE A 179 31.07 5.17 7.12
CA PHE A 179 31.75 4.73 8.31
C PHE A 179 32.70 3.57 8.04
N HIS A 180 33.93 3.88 7.64
CA HIS A 180 34.94 2.87 7.34
C HIS A 180 35.36 2.06 8.58
N ARG A 181 35.79 0.81 8.36
CA ARG A 181 36.24 -0.09 9.45
C ARG A 181 37.37 0.51 10.29
N ASP A 182 38.26 1.26 9.63
CA ASP A 182 39.47 1.86 10.22
C ASP A 182 39.17 3.22 10.86
N THR A 183 37.98 3.78 10.66
CA THR A 183 37.53 5.00 11.32
C THR A 183 37.30 4.70 12.80
N PRO A 184 38.02 5.35 13.72
CA PRO A 184 37.86 5.12 15.15
C PRO A 184 36.47 5.55 15.60
N VAL A 185 35.85 4.80 16.52
CA VAL A 185 34.63 5.30 17.18
C VAL A 185 35.01 6.40 18.17
N PRO A 186 34.32 7.55 18.13
CA PRO A 186 34.51 8.64 19.07
C PRO A 186 34.36 8.15 20.52
N GLN A 187 35.48 8.25 21.25
CA GLN A 187 35.56 7.88 22.66
C GLN A 187 34.88 8.93 23.55
N ALA A 188 34.78 8.66 24.85
CA ALA A 188 34.04 9.48 25.82
C ALA A 188 34.40 10.99 25.83
N MET A 189 35.60 11.37 25.38
CA MET A 189 36.03 12.77 25.29
C MET A 189 35.31 13.57 24.20
N ASP A 190 34.69 12.92 23.21
CA ASP A 190 33.85 13.58 22.20
C ASP A 190 32.38 13.17 22.37
N ALA A 191 31.77 13.64 23.46
CA ALA A 191 30.38 13.38 23.78
C ALA A 191 29.40 13.94 22.74
N ASN A 192 29.84 14.89 21.91
CA ASN A 192 28.98 15.57 20.95
C ASN A 192 29.00 14.96 19.55
N HIS A 193 29.87 13.98 19.29
CA HIS A 193 29.97 13.35 17.98
C HIS A 193 28.63 12.76 17.50
N PRO A 194 28.17 13.06 16.27
CA PRO A 194 26.89 12.57 15.74
C PRO A 194 26.73 11.05 15.83
N LEU A 195 27.77 10.29 15.42
CA LEU A 195 27.72 8.82 15.48
C LEU A 195 27.52 8.28 16.90
N ARG A 196 28.16 8.92 17.90
CA ARG A 196 28.02 8.53 19.30
C ARG A 196 26.60 8.77 19.80
N LYS A 197 26.05 9.96 19.51
CA LYS A 197 24.66 10.30 19.84
C LYS A 197 23.68 9.35 19.16
N TRP A 198 23.94 8.99 17.91
CA TRP A 198 23.15 8.04 17.17
C TRP A 198 23.15 6.65 17.81
N ILE A 199 24.34 6.09 18.11
CA ILE A 199 24.46 4.76 18.75
C ILE A 199 23.73 4.75 20.10
N LEU A 200 23.92 5.77 20.93
CA LEU A 200 23.26 5.86 22.23
C LEU A 200 21.73 5.98 22.12
N LYS A 201 21.23 6.68 21.09
CA LYS A 201 19.80 6.89 20.87
C LYS A 201 19.11 5.64 20.31
N HIS A 202 19.74 4.97 19.34
CA HIS A 202 19.09 3.92 18.56
C HIS A 202 19.53 2.50 18.96
N MET A 203 20.69 2.32 19.59
CA MET A 203 21.23 1.03 19.99
C MET A 203 21.49 0.98 21.50
N PRO A 204 20.45 0.97 22.36
CA PRO A 204 20.59 1.09 23.82
C PRO A 204 21.43 -0.04 24.48
N GLY A 205 21.66 -1.16 23.79
CA GLY A 205 22.57 -2.24 24.24
C GLY A 205 24.03 -2.09 23.81
N MET A 206 24.35 -1.10 22.96
CA MET A 206 25.70 -0.89 22.44
C MET A 206 26.37 0.28 23.13
N GLN A 207 27.43 0.01 23.91
CA GLN A 207 28.22 1.07 24.53
C GLN A 207 29.36 1.52 23.58
N PRO A 208 29.37 2.79 23.10
CA PRO A 208 30.41 3.26 22.17
C PRO A 208 31.84 3.13 22.70
N ASN A 209 32.03 3.18 24.02
CA ASN A 209 33.35 3.05 24.64
C ASN A 209 33.90 1.61 24.62
N LEU A 210 33.04 0.60 24.45
CA LEU A 210 33.45 -0.81 24.36
C LEU A 210 33.84 -1.20 22.93
N ILE A 211 33.64 -0.29 21.99
CA ILE A 211 34.01 -0.46 20.60
C ILE A 211 35.53 -0.34 20.47
N ARG A 212 36.18 -1.44 20.10
CA ARG A 212 37.62 -1.46 19.85
C ARG A 212 37.95 -0.76 18.53
N ASN A 213 39.00 0.05 18.54
CA ASN A 213 39.66 0.50 17.32
C ASN A 213 40.37 -0.71 16.65
N GLY A 214 40.41 -0.75 15.32
CA GLY A 214 41.04 -1.88 14.60
C GLY A 214 40.20 -3.16 14.56
N ARG A 215 38.88 -3.02 14.54
CA ARG A 215 37.91 -4.11 14.36
C ARG A 215 38.14 -4.89 13.05
N SER A 216 37.88 -6.19 13.09
CA SER A 216 37.94 -7.06 11.92
C SER A 216 36.84 -6.70 10.89
N PRO A 217 37.01 -7.06 9.60
CA PRO A 217 35.97 -6.85 8.59
C PRO A 217 34.62 -7.49 8.95
N ALA A 218 34.65 -8.68 9.57
CA ALA A 218 33.43 -9.40 9.98
C ALA A 218 32.71 -8.69 11.14
N GLU A 219 33.44 -8.21 12.14
CA GLU A 219 32.85 -7.44 13.25
C GLU A 219 32.25 -6.13 12.75
N HIS A 220 32.97 -5.41 11.87
CA HIS A 220 32.48 -4.18 11.29
C HIS A 220 31.20 -4.39 10.48
N LYS A 221 31.18 -5.41 9.62
CA LYS A 221 29.99 -5.81 8.85
C LYS A 221 28.83 -6.19 9.77
N ALA A 222 29.08 -6.95 10.84
CA ALA A 222 28.04 -7.32 11.79
C ALA A 222 27.37 -6.11 12.42
N TRP A 223 28.12 -5.03 12.68
CA TRP A 223 27.58 -3.81 13.24
C TRP A 223 26.76 -3.00 12.28
N ILE A 224 27.23 -2.87 11.04
CA ILE A 224 26.45 -2.23 9.98
C ILE A 224 25.10 -2.97 9.87
N VAL A 225 25.13 -4.30 9.75
CA VAL A 225 23.90 -5.11 9.69
C VAL A 225 22.99 -4.89 10.91
N SER A 226 23.54 -4.80 12.12
CA SER A 226 22.75 -4.51 13.32
C SER A 226 22.17 -3.10 13.34
N ALA A 227 22.91 -2.08 12.89
CA ALA A 227 22.42 -0.71 12.78
C ALA A 227 21.26 -0.62 11.78
N PHE A 228 21.40 -1.28 10.62
CA PHE A 228 20.34 -1.39 9.61
C PHE A 228 19.12 -2.11 10.17
N ALA A 229 19.30 -3.24 10.85
CA ALA A 229 18.20 -4.00 11.45
C ALA A 229 17.45 -3.17 12.51
N VAL A 230 18.14 -2.36 13.30
CA VAL A 230 17.49 -1.45 14.27
C VAL A 230 16.59 -0.42 13.57
N ILE A 231 17.09 0.27 12.55
CA ILE A 231 16.31 1.32 11.89
C ILE A 231 15.18 0.74 11.05
N LEU A 232 15.48 -0.30 10.27
CA LEU A 232 14.57 -0.82 9.25
C LEU A 232 13.60 -1.90 9.79
N LEU A 233 13.99 -2.61 10.85
CA LEU A 233 13.24 -3.73 11.44
C LEU A 233 12.92 -3.55 12.93
N GLY A 234 13.40 -2.47 13.56
CA GLY A 234 13.17 -2.19 14.99
C GLY A 234 13.90 -3.09 15.96
N HIS A 235 14.81 -3.95 15.50
CA HIS A 235 15.49 -4.91 16.36
C HIS A 235 16.94 -5.16 15.88
N PRO A 236 17.94 -5.21 16.78
CA PRO A 236 19.36 -5.31 16.38
C PRO A 236 19.78 -6.68 15.84
N SER A 237 19.01 -7.73 16.16
CA SER A 237 19.28 -9.11 15.71
C SER A 237 18.01 -9.96 15.66
N PRO A 238 17.06 -9.67 14.75
CA PRO A 238 15.77 -10.37 14.69
C PRO A 238 15.88 -11.83 14.22
N TRP A 239 17.02 -12.22 13.65
CA TRP A 239 17.23 -13.46 12.89
C TRP A 239 16.90 -14.76 13.64
N ASN A 240 17.08 -14.75 14.95
CA ASN A 240 16.82 -15.91 15.81
C ASN A 240 15.62 -15.69 16.73
N HIS A 241 14.96 -14.54 16.63
CA HIS A 241 13.84 -14.20 17.49
C HIS A 241 12.63 -15.08 17.13
N PRO A 242 11.98 -15.76 18.09
CA PRO A 242 10.88 -16.68 17.80
C PRO A 242 9.75 -16.06 16.96
N GLU A 243 9.37 -14.82 17.26
CA GLU A 243 8.33 -14.10 16.52
C GLU A 243 8.73 -13.76 15.07
N PHE A 244 10.00 -13.41 14.83
CA PHE A 244 10.50 -13.14 13.48
C PHE A 244 10.58 -14.43 12.66
N LEU A 245 11.03 -15.53 13.28
CA LEU A 245 11.05 -16.85 12.66
C LEU A 245 9.63 -17.33 12.33
N ALA A 246 8.65 -17.08 13.20
CA ALA A 246 7.25 -17.38 12.93
C ALA A 246 6.71 -16.59 11.73
N LEU A 247 7.01 -15.28 11.68
CA LEU A 247 6.67 -14.42 10.55
C LEU A 247 7.32 -14.91 9.24
N GLN A 248 8.60 -15.31 9.30
CA GLN A 248 9.33 -15.86 8.15
C GLN A 248 8.75 -17.20 7.68
N ASP A 249 8.42 -18.09 8.61
CA ASP A 249 7.80 -19.38 8.33
C ASP A 249 6.45 -19.18 7.64
N GLY A 250 5.61 -18.30 8.20
CA GLY A 250 4.34 -17.89 7.62
C GLY A 250 4.49 -17.30 6.23
N PHE A 251 5.50 -16.46 6.00
CA PHE A 251 5.76 -15.86 4.68
C PHE A 251 6.23 -16.88 3.65
N ASN A 252 6.95 -17.91 4.07
CA ASN A 252 7.56 -18.89 3.18
C ASN A 252 6.57 -19.99 2.71
N ILE A 253 5.36 -19.58 2.33
CA ILE A 253 4.27 -20.45 1.89
C ILE A 253 4.67 -21.28 0.66
N THR A 254 4.08 -22.46 0.51
CA THR A 254 4.33 -23.33 -0.63
C THR A 254 3.41 -22.97 -1.80
N ILE A 255 4.02 -22.71 -2.95
CA ILE A 255 3.34 -22.40 -4.22
C ILE A 255 3.74 -23.50 -5.22
N GLY A 256 2.83 -24.43 -5.49
CA GLY A 256 3.13 -25.61 -6.30
C GLY A 256 4.19 -26.49 -5.63
N ARG A 257 5.39 -26.57 -6.22
CA ARG A 257 6.52 -27.39 -5.73
C ARG A 257 7.61 -26.58 -5.03
N MET A 258 7.51 -25.25 -5.02
CA MET A 258 8.53 -24.36 -4.48
C MET A 258 7.96 -23.51 -3.36
N ARG A 259 8.81 -23.10 -2.42
CA ARG A 259 8.43 -22.10 -1.43
C ARG A 259 8.62 -20.70 -1.99
N LEU A 260 7.74 -19.77 -1.61
CA LEU A 260 7.73 -18.40 -2.14
C LEU A 260 9.09 -17.72 -2.01
N ALA A 261 9.71 -17.76 -0.81
CA ALA A 261 10.99 -17.10 -0.60
C ALA A 261 12.10 -17.69 -1.50
N GLN A 262 12.09 -19.01 -1.74
CA GLN A 262 13.05 -19.64 -2.65
C GLN A 262 12.83 -19.18 -4.10
N THR A 263 11.57 -19.10 -4.54
CA THR A 263 11.24 -18.59 -5.87
C THR A 263 11.75 -17.16 -6.06
N ILE A 264 11.51 -16.29 -5.08
CA ILE A 264 11.97 -14.89 -5.15
C ILE A 264 13.51 -14.81 -5.11
N ARG A 265 14.19 -15.61 -4.27
CA ARG A 265 15.67 -15.68 -4.26
C ARG A 265 16.24 -16.03 -5.62
N ASN A 266 15.63 -17.01 -6.31
CA ASN A 266 16.07 -17.44 -7.63
C ASN A 266 15.90 -16.34 -8.70
N LEU A 267 14.95 -15.42 -8.53
CA LEU A 267 14.74 -14.26 -9.41
C LEU A 267 15.63 -13.07 -9.07
N GLY A 268 16.31 -13.10 -7.91
CA GLY A 268 16.99 -11.95 -7.33
C GLY A 268 16.05 -11.13 -6.45
N ALA A 269 16.16 -11.30 -5.13
CA ALA A 269 15.21 -10.73 -4.18
C ALA A 269 15.13 -9.20 -4.23
N LEU A 270 16.26 -8.49 -4.24
CA LEU A 270 16.27 -7.03 -4.25
C LEU A 270 15.70 -6.44 -5.55
N PRO A 271 16.14 -6.86 -6.76
CA PRO A 271 15.49 -6.43 -8.01
C PRO A 271 14.00 -6.72 -8.06
N PHE A 272 13.58 -7.91 -7.59
CA PHE A 272 12.17 -8.27 -7.51
C PHE A 272 11.37 -7.31 -6.61
N LEU A 273 11.88 -7.01 -5.42
CA LEU A 273 11.21 -6.12 -4.48
C LEU A 273 11.20 -4.66 -4.97
N VAL A 274 12.28 -4.21 -5.61
CA VAL A 274 12.30 -2.88 -6.26
C VAL A 274 11.23 -2.81 -7.33
N ALA A 275 11.13 -3.82 -8.21
CA ALA A 275 10.09 -3.87 -9.23
C ALA A 275 8.67 -3.89 -8.63
N LEU A 276 8.50 -4.40 -7.40
CA LEU A 276 7.23 -4.49 -6.70
C LEU A 276 6.83 -3.18 -5.98
N TYR A 277 7.80 -2.50 -5.36
CA TYR A 277 7.58 -1.29 -4.54
C TYR A 277 7.78 0.02 -5.32
N ASP A 278 8.68 0.07 -6.30
CA ASP A 278 8.96 1.25 -7.13
C ASP A 278 7.98 1.37 -8.30
N ARG A 279 6.70 1.43 -7.95
CA ARG A 279 5.59 1.49 -8.92
C ARG A 279 4.64 2.64 -8.64
N ARG A 280 5.07 3.62 -7.84
CA ARG A 280 4.31 4.85 -7.59
C ARG A 280 4.31 5.69 -8.86
N VAL A 281 3.30 6.55 -9.00
CA VAL A 281 3.28 7.59 -10.04
C VAL A 281 4.48 8.52 -9.80
N LYS A 282 5.25 8.77 -10.85
CA LYS A 282 6.38 9.69 -10.86
C LYS A 282 6.11 10.87 -11.78
N THR A 283 5.31 10.65 -12.82
CA THR A 283 4.94 11.66 -13.80
C THR A 283 3.46 11.57 -14.13
N ILE A 284 2.90 12.67 -14.64
CA ILE A 284 1.51 12.69 -15.12
C ILE A 284 1.28 11.65 -16.23
N SER A 285 2.26 11.46 -17.12
CA SER A 285 2.20 10.50 -18.23
C SER A 285 2.03 9.05 -17.76
N ASP A 286 2.54 8.70 -16.58
CA ASP A 286 2.38 7.35 -16.02
C ASP A 286 0.90 6.95 -15.89
N VAL A 287 -0.02 7.92 -15.76
CA VAL A 287 -1.47 7.70 -15.69
C VAL A 287 -2.17 8.24 -16.93
N GLY A 288 -1.80 9.45 -17.39
CA GLY A 288 -2.44 10.15 -18.51
C GLY A 288 -2.45 9.34 -19.80
N ASP A 289 -1.34 8.68 -20.15
CA ASP A 289 -1.23 7.86 -21.37
C ASP A 289 -2.02 6.54 -21.26
N HIS A 290 -2.51 6.23 -20.07
CA HIS A 290 -3.32 5.04 -19.77
C HIS A 290 -4.81 5.33 -19.65
N LEU A 291 -5.25 6.56 -19.90
CA LEU A 291 -6.67 6.89 -19.93
C LEU A 291 -7.30 6.52 -21.26
N ARG A 292 -8.50 5.94 -21.20
CA ARG A 292 -9.30 5.57 -22.37
C ARG A 292 -10.71 6.12 -22.22
N PHE A 293 -11.28 6.65 -23.31
CA PHE A 293 -12.60 7.28 -23.31
C PHE A 293 -13.51 6.55 -24.29
N ASP A 294 -14.47 5.79 -23.78
CA ASP A 294 -15.37 4.94 -24.55
C ASP A 294 -16.83 5.41 -24.46
N THR A 295 -17.54 5.40 -25.58
CA THR A 295 -18.99 5.65 -25.60
C THR A 295 -19.77 4.33 -25.54
N VAL A 296 -20.73 4.22 -24.62
CA VAL A 296 -21.56 3.01 -24.53
C VAL A 296 -22.56 3.00 -25.70
N THR A 297 -22.57 1.90 -26.47
CA THR A 297 -23.18 1.76 -27.81
C THR A 297 -24.64 2.21 -27.93
N ARG A 298 -25.43 2.21 -26.85
CA ARG A 298 -26.83 2.66 -26.83
C ARG A 298 -27.00 4.19 -26.83
N ALA A 299 -25.95 4.94 -26.54
CA ALA A 299 -25.98 6.40 -26.51
C ALA A 299 -25.73 7.06 -27.88
N ARG A 300 -25.54 6.26 -28.95
CA ARG A 300 -25.31 6.71 -30.34
C ARG A 300 -26.47 7.50 -30.97
N ALA A 301 -27.59 7.66 -30.28
CA ALA A 301 -28.70 8.49 -30.76
C ALA A 301 -28.44 10.01 -30.59
N ASP A 302 -27.50 10.42 -29.72
CA ASP A 302 -27.13 11.82 -29.51
C ASP A 302 -25.87 12.19 -30.32
N PHE A 303 -26.05 12.97 -31.40
CA PHE A 303 -24.95 13.45 -32.26
C PHE A 303 -23.96 14.37 -31.53
N THR A 304 -24.33 14.95 -30.39
CA THR A 304 -23.45 15.84 -29.62
C THR A 304 -22.52 15.09 -28.67
N MET A 305 -22.83 13.84 -28.33
CA MET A 305 -22.09 13.05 -27.35
C MET A 305 -20.58 12.93 -27.65
N PRO A 306 -20.14 12.63 -28.90
CA PRO A 306 -18.70 12.54 -29.20
C PRO A 306 -17.94 13.84 -28.90
N TYR A 307 -18.57 15.00 -29.10
CA TYR A 307 -17.96 16.30 -28.80
C TYR A 307 -17.79 16.51 -27.29
N PHE A 308 -18.80 16.17 -26.49
CA PHE A 308 -18.70 16.27 -25.02
C PHE A 308 -17.69 15.28 -24.44
N VAL A 309 -17.60 14.07 -25.00
CA VAL A 309 -16.55 13.10 -24.60
C VAL A 309 -15.17 13.67 -24.90
N LYS A 310 -14.95 14.24 -26.09
CA LYS A 310 -13.67 14.84 -26.43
C LYS A 310 -13.35 16.05 -25.56
N LEU A 311 -14.36 16.85 -25.22
CA LEU A 311 -14.20 17.98 -24.32
C LEU A 311 -13.84 17.52 -22.90
N PHE A 312 -14.50 16.46 -22.39
CA PHE A 312 -14.15 15.84 -21.11
C PHE A 312 -12.71 15.33 -21.10
N GLU A 313 -12.28 14.62 -22.14
CA GLU A 313 -10.90 14.15 -22.28
C GLU A 313 -9.91 15.32 -22.19
N LEU A 314 -10.12 16.37 -22.98
CA LEU A 314 -9.25 17.56 -22.96
C LEU A 314 -9.21 18.21 -21.57
N ARG A 315 -10.35 18.29 -20.90
CA ARG A 315 -10.46 18.85 -19.54
C ARG A 315 -9.79 17.99 -18.49
N LEU A 316 -9.91 16.66 -18.61
CA LEU A 316 -9.27 15.75 -17.67
C LEU A 316 -7.75 15.78 -17.83
N HIS A 317 -7.22 15.87 -19.05
CA HIS A 317 -5.78 16.07 -19.25
C HIS A 317 -5.30 17.40 -18.65
N HIS A 318 -6.03 18.50 -18.85
CA HIS A 318 -5.71 19.77 -18.19
C HIS A 318 -5.79 19.66 -16.65
N TYR A 319 -6.80 18.95 -16.13
CA TYR A 319 -6.93 18.69 -14.70
C TYR A 319 -5.69 17.99 -14.15
N LEU A 320 -5.17 16.97 -14.84
CA LEU A 320 -3.97 16.22 -14.45
C LEU A 320 -2.70 17.08 -14.42
N GLU A 321 -2.61 18.13 -15.24
CA GLU A 321 -1.48 19.08 -15.25
C GLU A 321 -1.51 20.07 -14.06
N GLY A 322 -2.65 20.20 -13.40
CA GLY A 322 -2.79 21.05 -12.22
C GLY A 322 -2.05 20.50 -11.01
N HIS A 323 -1.55 21.40 -10.16
CA HIS A 323 -0.83 21.05 -8.94
C HIS A 323 -1.78 21.07 -7.73
N GLY A 324 -1.52 20.19 -6.77
CA GLY A 324 -2.26 20.10 -5.52
C GLY A 324 -3.78 20.06 -5.67
N HIS A 325 -4.46 20.53 -4.62
CA HIS A 325 -5.91 20.60 -4.56
C HIS A 325 -6.46 21.88 -5.23
N PRO A 326 -7.61 21.81 -5.93
CA PRO A 326 -8.34 23.00 -6.36
C PRO A 326 -8.67 23.93 -5.17
N PRO A 327 -8.37 25.25 -5.24
CA PRO A 327 -8.61 26.18 -4.15
C PRO A 327 -10.07 26.23 -3.65
N GLN A 328 -11.04 25.89 -4.51
CA GLN A 328 -12.46 25.87 -4.18
C GLN A 328 -12.85 24.75 -3.20
N LEU A 329 -11.99 23.75 -3.00
CA LEU A 329 -12.25 22.62 -2.10
C LEU A 329 -11.61 22.80 -0.71
N ARG A 330 -10.78 23.83 -0.54
CA ARG A 330 -10.12 24.18 0.72
C ARG A 330 -11.17 24.48 1.80
N ASP A 331 -11.02 23.85 2.96
CA ASP A 331 -11.95 23.90 4.11
C ASP A 331 -13.38 23.43 3.82
N VAL A 332 -13.62 22.83 2.65
CA VAL A 332 -14.93 22.25 2.28
C VAL A 332 -14.84 20.73 2.26
N GLU A 333 -13.89 20.21 1.48
CA GLU A 333 -13.65 18.76 1.34
C GLU A 333 -12.20 18.38 1.69
N VAL A 334 -11.29 19.35 1.65
CA VAL A 334 -9.88 19.19 1.98
C VAL A 334 -9.58 20.07 3.18
N THR A 335 -8.96 19.50 4.22
CA THR A 335 -8.58 20.29 5.40
C THR A 335 -7.50 21.30 5.03
N GLU A 336 -7.41 22.40 5.79
CA GLU A 336 -6.35 23.38 5.61
C GLU A 336 -4.94 22.76 5.63
N ASP A 337 -4.70 21.84 6.57
CA ASP A 337 -3.40 21.20 6.74
C ASP A 337 -3.04 20.33 5.51
N ASP A 338 -3.98 19.53 5.00
CA ASP A 338 -3.79 18.72 3.80
C ASP A 338 -3.60 19.61 2.55
N PHE A 339 -4.38 20.68 2.45
CA PHE A 339 -4.28 21.63 1.34
C PHE A 339 -2.88 22.25 1.28
N ILE A 340 -2.32 22.66 2.42
CA ILE A 340 -0.98 23.23 2.51
C ILE A 340 0.08 22.17 2.23
N ALA A 341 -0.07 20.96 2.76
CA ALA A 341 0.90 19.88 2.59
C ALA A 341 1.07 19.49 1.11
N ASP A 342 -0.03 19.49 0.35
CA ASP A 342 -0.06 18.99 -1.02
C ASP A 342 -0.12 20.11 -2.07
N CYS A 343 -0.03 21.40 -1.69
CA CYS A 343 -0.29 22.52 -2.60
C CYS A 343 0.62 22.57 -3.85
N ASP A 344 1.86 22.10 -3.71
CA ASP A 344 2.87 22.07 -4.77
C ASP A 344 3.09 20.66 -5.34
N ASP A 345 2.28 19.66 -4.98
CA ASP A 345 2.43 18.29 -5.51
C ASP A 345 1.96 18.23 -6.98
N PRO A 346 2.87 18.00 -7.95
CA PRO A 346 2.52 17.96 -9.38
C PRO A 346 1.87 16.65 -9.82
N ILE A 347 1.86 15.60 -8.98
CA ILE A 347 1.36 14.26 -9.31
C ILE A 347 0.13 13.86 -8.47
N LEU A 348 -0.27 14.66 -7.48
CA LEU A 348 -1.44 14.38 -6.63
C LEU A 348 -2.67 13.97 -7.42
N ARG A 349 -3.02 14.73 -8.46
CA ARG A 349 -4.24 14.49 -9.26
C ARG A 349 -4.16 13.22 -10.09
N ALA A 350 -2.98 12.90 -10.62
CA ALA A 350 -2.74 11.63 -11.31
C ALA A 350 -2.84 10.44 -10.34
N ASN A 351 -2.30 10.58 -9.12
CA ASN A 351 -2.46 9.60 -8.05
C ASN A 351 -3.94 9.40 -7.69
N LEU A 352 -4.73 10.47 -7.55
CA LEU A 352 -6.16 10.39 -7.29
C LEU A 352 -6.90 9.63 -8.39
N VAL A 353 -6.64 9.93 -9.66
CA VAL A 353 -7.25 9.19 -10.80
C VAL A 353 -6.88 7.71 -10.77
N LEU A 354 -5.60 7.39 -10.59
CA LEU A 354 -5.12 6.01 -10.49
C LEU A 354 -5.80 5.28 -9.33
N ARG A 355 -5.84 5.89 -8.15
CA ARG A 355 -6.44 5.33 -6.95
C ARG A 355 -7.94 5.14 -7.12
N SER A 356 -8.66 6.08 -7.70
CA SER A 356 -10.10 5.93 -7.98
C SER A 356 -10.39 4.82 -9.00
N GLY A 357 -9.53 4.63 -10.00
CA GLY A 357 -9.69 3.60 -11.02
C GLY A 357 -9.23 2.20 -10.59
N SER A 358 -8.18 2.09 -9.78
CA SER A 358 -7.50 0.81 -9.47
C SER A 358 -7.58 0.39 -8.00
N ASP A 359 -8.04 1.30 -7.14
CA ASP A 359 -8.00 1.19 -5.69
C ASP A 359 -6.59 1.00 -5.11
N SER A 360 -5.57 1.46 -5.83
CA SER A 360 -4.16 1.32 -5.47
C SER A 360 -3.40 2.62 -5.69
N ASP A 361 -2.40 2.87 -4.84
CA ASP A 361 -1.40 3.92 -5.04
C ASP A 361 -0.23 3.45 -5.92
N LEU A 362 -0.27 2.18 -6.36
CA LEU A 362 0.74 1.57 -7.22
C LEU A 362 0.16 1.30 -8.60
N LEU A 363 0.94 1.61 -9.63
CA LEU A 363 0.63 1.30 -11.02
C LEU A 363 0.33 -0.22 -11.18
N PRO A 364 -0.58 -0.64 -12.06
CA PRO A 364 -0.81 -2.06 -12.36
C PRO A 364 0.38 -2.72 -13.07
N ILE A 365 0.68 -4.00 -12.79
CA ILE A 365 1.90 -4.69 -13.27
C ILE A 365 1.95 -4.88 -14.78
N ASN A 366 0.78 -5.09 -15.39
CA ASN A 366 0.65 -5.22 -16.83
C ASN A 366 0.70 -3.82 -17.45
N ASP A 367 1.77 -3.50 -18.19
CA ASP A 367 1.98 -2.23 -18.90
C ASP A 367 0.85 -1.87 -19.89
N GLN A 368 0.02 -2.81 -20.32
CA GLN A 368 -1.14 -2.56 -21.18
C GLN A 368 -2.40 -2.17 -20.41
N TRP A 369 -2.31 -1.92 -19.10
CA TRP A 369 -3.44 -1.49 -18.29
C TRP A 369 -4.01 -0.16 -18.80
N LYS A 370 -5.33 0.03 -18.68
CA LYS A 370 -6.02 1.28 -19.03
C LYS A 370 -7.14 1.57 -18.04
N ILE A 371 -7.31 2.83 -17.65
CA ILE A 371 -8.52 3.29 -16.94
C ILE A 371 -9.52 3.78 -17.98
N SER A 372 -10.65 3.08 -18.08
CA SER A 372 -11.68 3.34 -19.10
C SER A 372 -12.80 4.19 -18.55
N PHE A 373 -12.91 5.44 -19.01
CA PHE A 373 -14.06 6.30 -18.80
C PHE A 373 -15.18 5.91 -19.78
N LYS A 374 -16.28 5.38 -19.26
CA LYS A 374 -17.42 4.87 -20.03
C LYS A 374 -18.57 5.86 -19.98
N PHE A 375 -18.83 6.51 -21.10
CA PHE A 375 -19.82 7.57 -21.17
C PHE A 375 -21.21 7.03 -21.51
N GLN A 376 -22.19 7.48 -20.74
CA GLN A 376 -23.60 7.20 -20.94
C GLN A 376 -24.37 8.51 -21.11
N GLY A 377 -25.24 8.56 -22.12
CA GLY A 377 -26.19 9.65 -22.27
C GLY A 377 -27.38 9.42 -21.34
N ARG A 378 -27.77 10.43 -20.57
CA ARG A 378 -29.01 10.40 -19.78
C ARG A 378 -30.08 11.21 -20.49
N ASN A 379 -31.22 10.58 -20.76
CA ASN A 379 -32.41 11.30 -21.22
C ASN A 379 -32.99 12.13 -20.06
N VAL A 380 -33.41 13.34 -20.42
CA VAL A 380 -33.76 14.48 -19.58
C VAL A 380 -34.66 14.13 -18.38
N GLY A 381 -34.17 14.46 -17.19
CA GLY A 381 -34.88 14.59 -15.93
C GLY A 381 -34.02 15.44 -15.00
N ASP A 382 -34.45 16.68 -14.76
CA ASP A 382 -33.71 17.78 -14.12
C ASP A 382 -33.21 17.44 -12.70
N SER A 383 -31.98 16.97 -12.55
CA SER A 383 -31.22 17.27 -11.34
C SER A 383 -30.24 18.40 -11.64
N ASN A 384 -30.37 19.51 -10.94
CA ASN A 384 -29.34 20.57 -10.92
C ASN A 384 -28.07 20.10 -10.20
N VAL A 385 -28.16 18.99 -9.47
CA VAL A 385 -27.03 18.31 -8.83
C VAL A 385 -26.41 17.38 -9.86
N GLY A 386 -25.12 17.57 -10.16
CA GLY A 386 -24.36 16.73 -11.07
C GLY A 386 -24.37 15.27 -10.61
N THR A 387 -24.51 14.36 -11.57
CA THR A 387 -24.51 12.92 -11.31
C THR A 387 -23.09 12.49 -10.93
N PRO A 388 -22.91 11.76 -9.81
CA PRO A 388 -21.59 11.29 -9.43
C PRO A 388 -20.98 10.30 -10.43
N LEU A 389 -19.64 10.19 -10.44
CA LEU A 389 -18.93 9.18 -11.21
C LEU A 389 -19.19 7.78 -10.62
N GLY A 390 -19.39 6.76 -11.45
CA GLY A 390 -19.50 5.37 -10.99
C GLY A 390 -18.14 4.67 -11.03
N PHE A 391 -17.56 4.31 -9.88
CA PHE A 391 -16.22 3.69 -9.84
C PHE A 391 -16.29 2.16 -9.85
N HIS A 392 -15.68 1.55 -10.86
CA HIS A 392 -15.60 0.09 -11.02
C HIS A 392 -14.15 -0.38 -10.98
N THR A 393 -13.57 -0.40 -9.78
CA THR A 393 -12.15 -0.73 -9.55
C THR A 393 -11.78 -2.15 -9.97
N CYS A 394 -12.78 -3.06 -10.00
CA CYS A 394 -12.68 -4.41 -10.56
C CYS A 394 -12.12 -4.42 -11.99
N PHE A 395 -12.58 -3.46 -12.79
CA PHE A 395 -12.44 -3.42 -14.24
C PHE A 395 -11.60 -2.24 -14.74
N LEU A 396 -10.97 -1.49 -13.83
CA LEU A 396 -10.30 -0.23 -14.13
C LEU A 396 -11.20 0.67 -14.98
N SER A 397 -12.48 0.85 -14.58
CA SER A 397 -13.40 1.67 -15.34
C SER A 397 -14.20 2.62 -14.48
N ILE A 398 -14.53 3.77 -15.06
CA ILE A 398 -15.28 4.85 -14.42
C ILE A 398 -16.45 5.18 -15.32
N ASP A 399 -17.67 5.04 -14.83
CA ASP A 399 -18.86 5.42 -15.56
C ASP A 399 -19.09 6.93 -15.43
N VAL A 400 -19.29 7.58 -16.57
CA VAL A 400 -19.53 9.01 -16.66
C VAL A 400 -20.91 9.25 -17.26
N ILE A 401 -21.77 9.92 -16.51
CA ILE A 401 -23.12 10.29 -16.96
C ILE A 401 -23.06 11.73 -17.46
N LEU A 402 -23.24 11.92 -18.77
CA LEU A 402 -23.27 13.25 -19.40
C LEU A 402 -24.63 13.91 -19.20
N ASP A 403 -24.91 14.35 -17.99
CA ASP A 403 -26.09 15.14 -17.65
C ASP A 403 -25.93 16.62 -18.02
N ARG A 404 -26.96 17.42 -17.73
CA ARG A 404 -26.97 18.85 -18.02
C ARG A 404 -25.87 19.60 -17.28
N HIS A 405 -25.65 19.30 -15.99
CA HIS A 405 -24.65 19.96 -15.17
C HIS A 405 -23.24 19.74 -15.70
N LEU A 406 -22.89 18.47 -16.00
CA LEU A 406 -21.58 18.14 -16.56
C LEU A 406 -21.37 18.81 -17.93
N LYS A 407 -22.39 18.84 -18.78
CA LYS A 407 -22.32 19.55 -20.07
C LYS A 407 -22.08 21.06 -19.88
N GLU A 408 -22.73 21.70 -18.91
CA GLU A 408 -22.57 23.13 -18.61
C GLU A 408 -21.14 23.45 -18.11
N ILE A 409 -20.59 22.67 -17.17
CA ILE A 409 -19.23 22.91 -16.66
C ILE A 409 -18.15 22.62 -17.71
N LEU A 410 -18.36 21.65 -18.61
CA LEU A 410 -17.42 21.36 -19.70
C LEU A 410 -17.31 22.54 -20.70
N LEU A 411 -18.41 23.25 -20.92
CA LEU A 411 -18.50 24.41 -21.83
C LEU A 411 -17.96 25.73 -21.24
N GLU A 412 -17.67 25.78 -19.93
CA GLU A 412 -17.07 26.95 -19.28
C GLU A 412 -15.75 27.32 -19.95
N ARG A 413 -15.46 28.59 -20.24
CA ARG A 413 -14.17 28.94 -20.86
C ARG A 413 -13.02 28.61 -19.90
N PRO A 414 -12.01 27.83 -20.31
CA PRO A 414 -10.83 27.59 -19.47
C PRO A 414 -10.15 28.92 -19.15
N SER A 415 -9.61 29.04 -17.93
CA SER A 415 -8.57 30.04 -17.68
C SER A 415 -7.37 29.71 -18.56
N THR A 416 -6.65 30.72 -19.03
CA THR A 416 -5.35 30.51 -19.71
C THR A 416 -4.24 30.15 -18.73
N ASP A 417 -4.46 30.34 -17.43
CA ASP A 417 -3.54 29.95 -16.37
C ASP A 417 -3.92 28.56 -15.84
N VAL A 418 -3.03 27.58 -16.04
CA VAL A 418 -3.17 26.19 -15.57
C VAL A 418 -3.30 26.11 -14.04
N ARG A 419 -2.83 27.14 -13.32
CA ARG A 419 -2.95 27.23 -11.85
C ARG A 419 -4.35 27.66 -11.40
N CYS A 420 -5.15 28.23 -12.28
CA CYS A 420 -6.53 28.57 -11.98
C CYS A 420 -7.44 27.36 -12.19
N ALA A 421 -7.80 26.67 -11.11
CA ALA A 421 -8.77 25.59 -11.16
C ALA A 421 -10.12 26.07 -11.69
N SER A 422 -10.62 25.42 -12.74
CA SER A 422 -11.96 25.59 -13.29
C SER A 422 -13.03 24.92 -12.43
N LYS A 423 -14.32 25.14 -12.73
CA LYS A 423 -15.40 24.39 -12.05
C LYS A 423 -15.32 22.90 -12.36
N PHE A 424 -14.88 22.54 -13.56
CA PHE A 424 -14.62 21.14 -13.90
C PHE A 424 -13.54 20.55 -13.01
N ASP A 425 -12.44 21.26 -12.78
CA ASP A 425 -11.33 20.76 -11.93
C ASP A 425 -11.81 20.53 -10.50
N ALA A 426 -12.52 21.49 -9.91
CA ALA A 426 -13.08 21.33 -8.57
C ALA A 426 -14.10 20.18 -8.50
N TRP A 427 -15.00 20.08 -9.48
CA TRP A 427 -15.99 19.00 -9.54
C TRP A 427 -15.34 17.62 -9.70
N VAL A 428 -14.42 17.44 -10.65
CA VAL A 428 -13.82 16.12 -10.90
C VAL A 428 -12.92 15.68 -9.75
N HIS A 429 -12.21 16.63 -9.13
CA HIS A 429 -11.39 16.38 -7.95
C HIS A 429 -12.23 15.90 -6.76
N SER A 430 -13.38 16.53 -6.52
CA SER A 430 -14.31 16.10 -5.46
C SER A 430 -14.83 14.69 -5.69
N GLN A 431 -15.07 14.30 -6.94
CA GLN A 431 -15.49 12.94 -7.26
C GLN A 431 -14.40 11.91 -6.94
N PHE A 432 -13.12 12.24 -7.18
CA PHE A 432 -12.01 11.34 -6.88
C PHE A 432 -11.69 11.25 -5.39
N LEU A 433 -11.81 12.36 -4.64
CA LEU A 433 -11.69 12.34 -3.17
C LEU A 433 -12.79 11.49 -2.53
N ASN A 434 -14.04 11.70 -2.93
CA ASN A 434 -15.22 11.08 -2.31
C ASN A 434 -15.63 9.74 -2.95
N ARG A 435 -14.66 9.00 -3.50
CA ARG A 435 -14.93 7.76 -4.25
C ARG A 435 -15.74 6.72 -3.46
N GLU A 436 -15.60 6.68 -2.14
CA GLU A 436 -16.29 5.70 -1.27
C GLU A 436 -17.81 5.86 -1.31
N HIS A 437 -18.30 7.09 -1.46
CA HIS A 437 -19.73 7.39 -1.63
C HIS A 437 -20.27 7.04 -3.02
N ASN A 438 -19.37 6.74 -3.96
CA ASN A 438 -19.61 6.61 -5.40
C ASN A 438 -19.25 5.20 -5.93
N THR A 439 -18.91 4.28 -5.03
CA THR A 439 -18.73 2.86 -5.36
C THR A 439 -20.10 2.17 -5.42
N SER A 440 -20.40 1.52 -6.55
CA SER A 440 -21.65 0.81 -6.80
C SER A 440 -21.49 -0.70 -6.79
#